data_AF-A0A1I3KJ80-F1
#
_entry.id   AF-A0A1I3KJ80-F1
#
_cell.length_a   1.000
_cell.length_b   1.000
_cell.length_c   1.000
_cell.angle_alpha   90.00
_cell.angle_beta   90.00
_cell.angle_gamma   90.00
#
_symmetry.space_group_name_H-M   'P 1'
#
loop_
_entity.id
_entity.type
_entity.pdbx_description
1 polymer ?
#
loop_
_entity_poly.entity_id
_entity_poly.type
_entity_poly.pdbx_seq_one_letter_code
_entity_poly.pdbx_strand_id
1 'polypeptide(L)'
;MSEGELDDEAETITIYELLERSAESALEFQRADGSFPPGRNYTYDEPETPVRTTSHWTVTLSEVYDITGKEKYREAAEAAVEYLLGDEVRPHGYTYYCRDASGKDHCNGLIGQAYPIRALAYAGPILERRDAIETAEEVFTVHPFDAELGLWERVEIDGEKLSFDRTLNHQILFAAGSSKLASESDIVADRITSFLDRLPANMELRSDGLLRHYVRPSPTDVVKTVFRSSRHWLLLLNEAVFHYYSRSAERRKKEIGYQPVNLKGLAQLRLQFPEHSVWSNETIRTAIEAFDANECTDVSYGSTTPGMSFSLAEYAFSADPDRITSLIEMDLDDQLDHESYLLTSDTVSDFDQSASISLLVELPEYDVCVGP
;
A
#
# COMPACT_ATOMS: atom_id res chain seq x y z
N MET A 1 10.28 47.71 22.89
CA MET A 1 9.14 46.91 22.44
C MET A 1 9.74 45.58 22.06
N SER A 2 9.71 44.62 22.99
CA SER A 2 10.10 43.25 22.67
C SER A 2 8.95 42.64 21.92
N GLU A 3 9.20 42.22 20.68
CA GLU A 3 8.36 41.24 20.01
C GLU A 3 8.33 40.02 20.93
N GLY A 4 7.16 39.69 21.45
CA GLY A 4 6.99 38.46 22.20
C GLY A 4 7.13 37.33 21.19
N GLU A 5 8.13 36.48 21.40
CA GLU A 5 8.10 35.11 20.91
C GLU A 5 6.78 34.52 21.44
N LEU A 6 5.80 34.39 20.54
CA LEU A 6 4.69 33.48 20.79
C LEU A 6 5.37 32.11 20.79
N ASP A 7 5.48 31.51 21.97
CA ASP A 7 5.63 30.06 22.07
C ASP A 7 4.40 29.50 21.33
N ASP A 8 4.58 29.09 20.07
CA ASP A 8 3.62 28.21 19.41
C ASP A 8 3.70 26.90 20.18
N GLU A 9 2.83 26.77 21.20
CA GLU A 9 2.65 25.53 21.93
C GLU A 9 2.20 24.47 20.93
N ALA A 10 2.96 23.39 20.81
CA ALA A 10 2.64 22.30 19.90
C ALA A 10 1.20 21.79 20.14
N GLU A 11 0.40 21.73 19.07
CA GLU A 11 -0.98 21.28 19.15
C GLU A 11 -1.00 19.75 19.31
N THR A 12 -1.84 19.24 20.21
CA THR A 12 -2.16 17.80 20.31
C THR A 12 -3.56 17.58 19.78
N ILE A 13 -3.69 16.72 18.76
CA ILE A 13 -4.97 16.33 18.15
C ILE A 13 -5.07 14.80 18.10
N THR A 14 -6.27 14.28 17.85
CA THR A 14 -6.42 12.83 17.62
C THR A 14 -6.11 12.48 16.17
N ILE A 15 -5.76 11.22 15.89
CA ILE A 15 -5.66 10.71 14.50
C ILE A 15 -6.94 10.97 13.71
N TYR A 16 -8.11 10.85 14.34
CA TYR A 16 -9.39 11.10 13.68
C TYR A 16 -9.57 12.58 13.33
N GLU A 17 -9.17 13.48 14.22
CA GLU A 17 -9.16 14.90 13.93
C GLU A 17 -8.17 15.26 12.82
N LEU A 18 -6.99 14.65 12.80
CA LEU A 18 -6.02 14.80 11.71
C LEU A 18 -6.62 14.36 10.36
N LEU A 19 -7.21 13.14 10.31
CA LEU A 19 -7.86 12.62 9.12
C LEU A 19 -9.01 13.54 8.65
N GLU A 20 -9.82 14.04 9.57
CA GLU A 20 -10.91 14.96 9.25
C GLU A 20 -10.39 16.28 8.66
N ARG A 21 -9.39 16.90 9.29
CA ARG A 21 -8.80 18.16 8.81
C ARG A 21 -8.14 17.99 7.43
N SER A 22 -7.38 16.91 7.23
CA SER A 22 -6.80 16.58 5.92
C SER A 22 -7.87 16.34 4.87
N ALA A 23 -8.95 15.61 5.22
CA ALA A 23 -10.06 15.34 4.32
C ALA A 23 -10.79 16.63 3.92
N GLU A 24 -11.01 17.56 4.85
CA GLU A 24 -11.64 18.85 4.58
C GLU A 24 -10.88 19.64 3.52
N SER A 25 -9.56 19.77 3.69
CA SER A 25 -8.71 20.46 2.71
C SER A 25 -8.65 19.71 1.38
N ALA A 26 -8.69 18.39 1.40
CA ALA A 26 -8.66 17.59 0.18
C ALA A 26 -9.90 17.78 -0.71
N LEU A 27 -11.06 18.14 -0.14
CA LEU A 27 -12.29 18.39 -0.91
C LEU A 27 -12.08 19.45 -2.00
N GLU A 28 -11.20 20.42 -1.80
CA GLU A 28 -10.90 21.47 -2.78
C GLU A 28 -10.20 20.94 -4.05
N PHE A 29 -9.56 19.77 -3.97
CA PHE A 29 -8.85 19.14 -5.08
C PHE A 29 -9.65 18.09 -5.82
N GLN A 30 -10.80 17.67 -5.29
CA GLN A 30 -11.65 16.72 -5.98
C GLN A 30 -12.21 17.36 -7.26
N ARG A 31 -12.01 16.68 -8.38
CA ARG A 31 -12.44 17.14 -9.70
C ARG A 31 -13.90 16.79 -9.94
N ALA A 32 -14.47 17.42 -10.97
CA ALA A 32 -15.88 17.21 -11.34
C ALA A 32 -16.21 15.78 -11.80
N ASP A 33 -15.21 15.01 -12.23
CA ASP A 33 -15.33 13.58 -12.56
C ASP A 33 -15.20 12.66 -11.33
N GLY A 34 -14.97 13.22 -10.14
CA GLY A 34 -14.77 12.49 -8.89
C GLY A 34 -13.32 12.13 -8.60
N SER A 35 -12.40 12.30 -9.56
CA SER A 35 -10.98 11.99 -9.40
C SER A 35 -10.26 13.03 -8.54
N PHE A 36 -9.18 12.61 -7.91
CA PHE A 36 -8.18 13.51 -7.32
C PHE A 36 -7.06 13.80 -8.33
N PRO A 37 -6.17 14.78 -8.10
CA PRO A 37 -5.04 15.01 -9.01
C PRO A 37 -4.12 13.79 -9.13
N PRO A 38 -3.56 13.51 -10.31
CA PRO A 38 -2.63 12.39 -10.49
C PRO A 38 -1.33 12.64 -9.76
N GLY A 39 -0.72 11.53 -9.35
CA GLY A 39 0.60 11.49 -8.76
C GLY A 39 1.75 11.31 -9.75
N ARG A 40 2.93 11.09 -9.17
CA ARG A 40 4.14 10.63 -9.83
C ARG A 40 4.76 9.51 -9.00
N ASN A 41 5.28 8.51 -9.68
CA ASN A 41 5.95 7.42 -8.99
C ASN A 41 7.22 7.93 -8.27
N TYR A 42 7.24 7.96 -6.94
CA TYR A 42 8.37 8.47 -6.16
C TYR A 42 9.75 7.94 -6.61
N THR A 43 9.84 6.63 -6.82
CA THR A 43 11.12 5.98 -7.10
C THR A 43 11.63 6.21 -8.53
N TYR A 44 10.72 6.40 -9.49
CA TYR A 44 11.06 6.43 -10.91
C TYR A 44 10.72 7.75 -11.60
N ASP A 45 10.08 8.68 -10.88
CA ASP A 45 9.56 9.96 -11.38
C ASP A 45 8.67 9.80 -12.63
N GLU A 46 7.82 8.78 -12.62
CA GLU A 46 6.96 8.43 -13.76
C GLU A 46 5.56 9.00 -13.59
N PRO A 47 4.94 9.55 -14.66
CA PRO A 47 3.57 10.00 -14.60
C PRO A 47 2.64 8.82 -14.32
N GLU A 48 1.81 8.96 -13.30
CA GLU A 48 0.75 8.02 -12.97
C GLU A 48 -0.61 8.61 -13.35
N THR A 49 -1.62 7.76 -13.54
CA THR A 49 -3.00 8.21 -13.68
C THR A 49 -3.56 8.58 -12.29
N PRO A 50 -4.73 9.25 -12.21
CA PRO A 50 -5.34 9.56 -10.92
C PRO A 50 -5.80 8.37 -10.06
N VAL A 51 -5.67 7.13 -10.54
CA VAL A 51 -6.20 5.94 -9.87
C VAL A 51 -5.63 5.80 -8.45
N ARG A 52 -4.31 5.96 -8.28
CA ARG A 52 -3.67 5.76 -6.96
C ARG A 52 -4.13 6.81 -5.94
N THR A 53 -3.99 8.09 -6.27
CA THR A 53 -4.35 9.19 -5.36
C THR A 53 -5.84 9.17 -5.04
N THR A 54 -6.69 8.91 -6.03
CA THR A 54 -8.14 8.75 -5.81
C THR A 54 -8.45 7.55 -4.91
N SER A 55 -7.74 6.43 -5.06
CA SER A 55 -7.91 5.26 -4.18
C SER A 55 -7.58 5.58 -2.72
N HIS A 56 -6.49 6.31 -2.48
CA HIS A 56 -6.11 6.72 -1.14
C HIS A 56 -7.14 7.66 -0.50
N TRP A 57 -7.58 8.70 -1.24
CA TRP A 57 -8.59 9.61 -0.75
C TRP A 57 -9.96 8.95 -0.56
N THR A 58 -10.32 7.97 -1.39
CA THR A 58 -11.54 7.17 -1.20
C THR A 58 -11.55 6.48 0.17
N VAL A 59 -10.41 5.91 0.59
CA VAL A 59 -10.27 5.30 1.92
C VAL A 59 -10.43 6.35 3.03
N THR A 60 -9.70 7.46 2.94
CA THR A 60 -9.78 8.54 3.95
C THR A 60 -11.18 9.14 4.06
N LEU A 61 -11.81 9.50 2.94
CA LEU A 61 -13.14 10.12 2.92
C LEU A 61 -14.23 9.17 3.44
N SER A 62 -14.13 7.88 3.11
CA SER A 62 -15.06 6.87 3.62
C SER A 62 -14.92 6.74 5.14
N GLU A 63 -13.69 6.70 5.65
CA GLU A 63 -13.44 6.61 7.09
C GLU A 63 -13.91 7.86 7.84
N VAL A 64 -13.58 9.05 7.33
CA VAL A 64 -14.03 10.30 7.95
C VAL A 64 -15.55 10.42 7.90
N TYR A 65 -16.20 9.92 6.86
CA TYR A 65 -17.67 9.80 6.85
C TYR A 65 -18.18 8.84 7.93
N ASP A 66 -17.59 7.65 8.08
CA ASP A 66 -18.00 6.68 9.10
C ASP A 66 -17.86 7.24 10.53
N ILE A 67 -16.77 7.97 10.79
CA ILE A 67 -16.50 8.62 12.08
C ILE A 67 -17.48 9.77 12.35
N THR A 68 -17.69 10.66 11.36
CA THR A 68 -18.36 11.95 11.59
C THR A 68 -19.85 11.98 11.22
N GLY A 69 -20.28 11.09 10.34
CA GLY A 69 -21.61 11.09 9.70
C GLY A 69 -21.89 12.31 8.82
N LYS A 70 -20.88 13.12 8.47
CA LYS A 70 -21.07 14.35 7.67
C LYS A 70 -21.20 14.01 6.18
N GLU A 71 -22.35 14.37 5.61
CA GLU A 71 -22.73 14.00 4.23
C GLU A 71 -21.74 14.47 3.16
N LYS A 72 -21.08 15.63 3.34
CA LYS A 72 -20.07 16.12 2.39
C LYS A 72 -18.94 15.11 2.12
N TYR A 73 -18.52 14.34 3.14
CA TYR A 73 -17.49 13.32 2.98
C TYR A 73 -18.04 12.08 2.29
N ARG A 74 -19.30 11.73 2.55
CA ARG A 74 -20.00 10.67 1.82
C ARG A 74 -20.10 11.01 0.34
N GLU A 75 -20.58 12.20 0.00
CA GLU A 75 -20.73 12.66 -1.39
C GLU A 75 -19.39 12.62 -2.13
N ALA A 76 -18.32 13.07 -1.47
CA ALA A 76 -16.98 13.02 -2.03
C ALA A 76 -16.46 11.58 -2.21
N ALA A 77 -16.68 10.70 -1.22
CA ALA A 77 -16.29 9.30 -1.30
C ALA A 77 -17.07 8.57 -2.41
N GLU A 78 -18.38 8.80 -2.53
CA GLU A 78 -19.23 8.26 -3.61
C GLU A 78 -18.73 8.73 -4.98
N ALA A 79 -18.40 10.01 -5.15
CA ALA A 79 -17.84 10.51 -6.41
C ALA A 79 -16.49 9.85 -6.76
N ALA A 80 -15.63 9.62 -5.77
CA ALA A 80 -14.37 8.93 -5.97
C ALA A 80 -14.58 7.44 -6.33
N VAL A 81 -15.57 6.77 -5.73
CA VAL A 81 -15.98 5.41 -6.11
C VAL A 81 -16.51 5.37 -7.53
N GLU A 82 -17.39 6.30 -7.93
CA GLU A 82 -17.89 6.40 -9.32
C GLU A 82 -16.74 6.53 -10.33
N TYR A 83 -15.75 7.39 -10.04
CA TYR A 83 -14.54 7.48 -10.86
C TYR A 83 -13.81 6.14 -10.96
N LEU A 84 -13.59 5.45 -9.83
CA LEU A 84 -12.91 4.15 -9.79
C LEU A 84 -13.71 3.01 -10.45
N LEU A 85 -15.01 3.16 -10.63
CA LEU A 85 -15.86 2.22 -11.37
C LEU A 85 -15.96 2.57 -12.86
N GLY A 86 -15.51 3.76 -13.25
CA GLY A 86 -15.63 4.28 -14.61
C GLY A 86 -14.81 3.54 -15.67
N ASP A 87 -15.35 3.48 -16.88
CA ASP A 87 -14.67 2.89 -18.04
C ASP A 87 -13.34 3.60 -18.37
N GLU A 88 -13.17 4.88 -18.02
CA GLU A 88 -11.94 5.63 -18.32
C GLU A 88 -10.71 5.11 -17.57
N VAL A 89 -10.89 4.59 -16.35
CA VAL A 89 -9.83 3.97 -15.55
C VAL A 89 -9.73 2.47 -15.78
N ARG A 90 -10.75 1.85 -16.39
CA ARG A 90 -10.79 0.43 -16.78
C ARG A 90 -11.26 0.27 -18.23
N PRO A 91 -10.52 0.77 -19.24
CA PRO A 91 -11.00 0.91 -20.63
C PRO A 91 -11.40 -0.38 -21.34
N HIS A 92 -11.00 -1.54 -20.82
CA HIS A 92 -11.41 -2.85 -21.34
C HIS A 92 -12.03 -3.75 -20.27
N GLY A 93 -12.32 -3.23 -19.07
CA GLY A 93 -12.95 -3.96 -17.98
C GLY A 93 -12.07 -4.98 -17.25
N TYR A 94 -10.79 -5.17 -17.60
CA TYR A 94 -9.94 -6.16 -16.95
C TYR A 94 -9.23 -5.62 -15.70
N THR A 95 -8.28 -4.71 -15.89
CA THR A 95 -7.49 -4.10 -14.81
C THR A 95 -7.48 -2.58 -14.94
N TYR A 96 -7.03 -1.90 -13.88
CA TYR A 96 -6.92 -0.45 -13.84
C TYR A 96 -5.76 0.06 -14.68
N TYR A 97 -6.01 1.14 -15.42
CA TYR A 97 -5.01 1.93 -16.11
C TYR A 97 -4.29 2.84 -15.10
N CYS A 98 -3.10 2.43 -14.66
CA CYS A 98 -2.40 3.07 -13.53
C CYS A 98 -1.22 3.96 -13.94
N ARG A 99 -0.62 3.74 -15.11
CA ARG A 99 0.49 4.57 -15.59
C ARG A 99 0.58 4.62 -17.11
N ASP A 100 1.18 5.69 -17.62
CA ASP A 100 1.51 5.85 -19.03
C ASP A 100 3.03 6.03 -19.20
N ALA A 101 3.76 4.91 -19.19
CA ALA A 101 5.21 4.91 -19.29
C ALA A 101 5.67 4.00 -20.43
N SER A 102 6.38 4.59 -21.40
CA SER A 102 6.87 3.87 -22.59
C SER A 102 7.70 2.63 -22.21
N GLY A 103 7.30 1.47 -22.75
CA GLY A 103 8.00 0.20 -22.52
C GLY A 103 7.69 -0.48 -21.18
N LYS A 104 6.72 0.03 -20.43
CA LYS A 104 6.19 -0.57 -19.22
C LYS A 104 4.73 -1.00 -19.42
N ASP A 105 4.26 -1.92 -18.59
CA ASP A 105 2.84 -2.28 -18.54
C ASP A 105 1.99 -1.11 -18.01
N HIS A 106 0.77 -0.96 -18.51
CA HIS A 106 -0.13 0.13 -18.14
C HIS A 106 -0.82 -0.13 -16.78
N CYS A 107 -0.97 -1.40 -16.41
CA CYS A 107 -1.54 -1.83 -15.13
C CYS A 107 -0.64 -1.57 -13.90
N ASN A 108 0.63 -1.21 -14.11
CA ASN A 108 1.64 -1.04 -13.06
C ASN A 108 1.80 -2.28 -12.15
N GLY A 109 1.78 -3.46 -12.77
CA GLY A 109 1.83 -4.76 -12.11
C GLY A 109 0.77 -4.96 -11.04
N LEU A 110 1.06 -5.77 -10.02
CA LEU A 110 0.07 -6.03 -8.97
C LEU A 110 -0.13 -4.82 -8.05
N ILE A 111 0.90 -4.01 -7.86
CA ILE A 111 0.83 -2.86 -6.96
C ILE A 111 -0.14 -1.78 -7.46
N GLY A 112 -0.21 -1.55 -8.78
CA GLY A 112 -1.20 -0.63 -9.35
C GLY A 112 -2.64 -1.04 -9.05
N GLN A 113 -2.90 -2.34 -8.96
CA GLN A 113 -4.23 -2.91 -8.73
C GLN A 113 -4.58 -3.00 -7.24
N ALA A 114 -3.57 -3.12 -6.37
CA ALA A 114 -3.77 -3.23 -4.92
C ALA A 114 -4.50 -2.01 -4.33
N TYR A 115 -4.19 -0.80 -4.80
CA TYR A 115 -4.78 0.44 -4.28
C TYR A 115 -6.28 0.59 -4.59
N PRO A 116 -6.75 0.47 -5.85
CA PRO A 116 -8.17 0.57 -6.14
C PRO A 116 -8.97 -0.59 -5.55
N ILE A 117 -8.40 -1.81 -5.47
CA ILE A 117 -9.04 -2.91 -4.73
C ILE A 117 -9.23 -2.53 -3.27
N ARG A 118 -8.17 -2.02 -2.59
CA ARG A 118 -8.26 -1.56 -1.19
C ARG A 118 -9.35 -0.50 -1.03
N ALA A 119 -9.37 0.50 -1.90
CA ALA A 119 -10.34 1.59 -1.85
C ALA A 119 -11.78 1.10 -1.94
N LEU A 120 -12.09 0.30 -2.96
CA LEU A 120 -13.43 -0.22 -3.19
C LEU A 120 -13.87 -1.22 -2.10
N ALA A 121 -12.95 -2.10 -1.65
CA ALA A 121 -13.22 -3.03 -0.56
C ALA A 121 -13.45 -2.32 0.79
N TYR A 122 -12.81 -1.16 0.99
CA TYR A 122 -12.98 -0.35 2.20
C TYR A 122 -14.27 0.46 2.16
N ALA A 123 -14.50 1.19 1.06
CA ALA A 123 -15.65 2.07 0.89
C ALA A 123 -16.97 1.32 0.70
N GLY A 124 -16.93 0.15 0.05
CA GLY A 124 -18.12 -0.63 -0.30
C GLY A 124 -19.08 -0.87 0.86
N PRO A 125 -18.62 -1.43 2.00
CA PRO A 125 -19.47 -1.63 3.17
C PRO A 125 -19.96 -0.32 3.82
N ILE A 126 -19.13 0.72 3.87
CA ILE A 126 -19.44 2.01 4.53
C ILE A 126 -20.50 2.79 3.74
N LEU A 127 -20.36 2.82 2.41
CA LEU A 127 -21.26 3.55 1.50
C LEU A 127 -22.43 2.69 1.01
N GLU A 128 -22.49 1.42 1.42
CA GLU A 128 -23.47 0.42 0.96
C GLU A 128 -23.40 0.17 -0.58
N ARG A 129 -22.19 0.22 -1.14
CA ARG A 129 -21.88 0.08 -2.57
C ARG A 129 -21.47 -1.34 -2.93
N ARG A 130 -22.46 -2.18 -3.25
CA ARG A 130 -22.19 -3.59 -3.62
C ARG A 130 -21.39 -3.73 -4.92
N ASP A 131 -21.62 -2.85 -5.88
CA ASP A 131 -20.88 -2.76 -7.14
C ASP A 131 -19.39 -2.45 -6.95
N ALA A 132 -19.03 -1.66 -5.93
CA ALA A 132 -17.64 -1.46 -5.52
C ALA A 132 -16.98 -2.78 -5.07
N ILE A 133 -17.65 -3.53 -4.19
CA ILE A 133 -17.15 -4.83 -3.69
C ILE A 133 -17.02 -5.83 -4.84
N GLU A 134 -18.03 -5.94 -5.70
CA GLU A 134 -18.04 -6.85 -6.84
C GLU A 134 -16.94 -6.52 -7.85
N THR A 135 -16.72 -5.22 -8.12
CA THR A 135 -15.63 -4.78 -9.00
C THR A 135 -14.26 -5.08 -8.41
N ALA A 136 -14.07 -4.86 -7.10
CA ALA A 136 -12.83 -5.16 -6.42
C ALA A 136 -12.50 -6.67 -6.47
N GLU A 137 -13.51 -7.53 -6.28
CA GLU A 137 -13.38 -8.98 -6.43
C GLU A 137 -13.11 -9.38 -7.89
N GLU A 138 -13.78 -8.78 -8.87
CA GLU A 138 -13.53 -9.01 -10.30
C GLU A 138 -12.07 -8.72 -10.66
N VAL A 139 -11.58 -7.53 -10.28
CA VAL A 139 -10.19 -7.13 -10.56
C VAL A 139 -9.20 -8.03 -9.81
N PHE A 140 -9.48 -8.42 -8.56
CA PHE A 140 -8.63 -9.38 -7.86
C PHE A 140 -8.58 -10.74 -8.58
N THR A 141 -9.73 -11.26 -9.01
CA THR A 141 -9.85 -12.62 -9.54
C THR A 141 -9.33 -12.76 -10.97
N VAL A 142 -9.27 -11.67 -11.75
CA VAL A 142 -8.69 -11.66 -13.10
C VAL A 142 -7.22 -12.08 -13.10
N HIS A 143 -6.49 -11.78 -12.01
CA HIS A 143 -5.09 -12.16 -11.84
C HIS A 143 -4.96 -13.67 -11.59
N PRO A 144 -4.31 -14.42 -12.51
CA PRO A 144 -4.05 -15.83 -12.29
C PRO A 144 -3.21 -16.05 -11.03
N PHE A 145 -3.62 -17.00 -10.20
CA PHE A 145 -2.91 -17.38 -8.98
C PHE A 145 -2.41 -18.82 -9.09
N ASP A 146 -1.13 -19.03 -8.85
CA ASP A 146 -0.54 -20.37 -8.74
C ASP A 146 -0.43 -20.74 -7.25
N ALA A 147 -1.25 -21.67 -6.78
CA ALA A 147 -1.28 -22.08 -5.37
C ALA A 147 -0.07 -22.95 -4.94
N GLU A 148 0.65 -23.57 -5.89
CA GLU A 148 1.89 -24.30 -5.56
C GLU A 148 3.02 -23.31 -5.27
N LEU A 149 3.11 -22.23 -6.05
CA LEU A 149 4.05 -21.15 -5.81
C LEU A 149 3.58 -20.13 -4.76
N GLY A 150 2.28 -19.95 -4.60
CA GLY A 150 1.68 -18.86 -3.84
C GLY A 150 2.02 -17.50 -4.43
N LEU A 151 1.86 -17.32 -5.74
CA LEU A 151 2.18 -16.06 -6.43
C LEU A 151 1.09 -15.70 -7.45
N TRP A 152 0.83 -14.41 -7.59
CA TRP A 152 -0.04 -13.87 -8.63
C TRP A 152 0.73 -13.45 -9.88
N GLU A 153 0.08 -13.68 -11.03
CA GLU A 153 0.46 -13.14 -12.33
C GLU A 153 -0.13 -11.74 -12.53
N ARG A 154 0.59 -10.92 -13.32
CA ARG A 154 0.10 -9.61 -13.74
C ARG A 154 -0.84 -9.78 -14.94
N VAL A 155 -1.82 -8.90 -15.05
CA VAL A 155 -2.75 -8.84 -16.18
C VAL A 155 -2.77 -7.40 -16.67
N GLU A 156 -2.56 -7.21 -17.97
CA GLU A 156 -2.60 -5.89 -18.58
C GLU A 156 -4.06 -5.38 -18.70
N ILE A 157 -4.22 -4.07 -18.93
CA ILE A 157 -5.53 -3.42 -19.02
C ILE A 157 -6.46 -4.04 -20.07
N ASP A 158 -5.90 -4.67 -21.10
CA ASP A 158 -6.63 -5.34 -22.19
C ASP A 158 -6.91 -6.84 -21.93
N GLY A 159 -6.53 -7.34 -20.76
CA GLY A 159 -6.70 -8.73 -20.35
C GLY A 159 -5.54 -9.66 -20.74
N GLU A 160 -4.46 -9.14 -21.37
CA GLU A 160 -3.28 -9.95 -21.64
C GLU A 160 -2.65 -10.46 -20.32
N LYS A 161 -2.52 -11.78 -20.20
CA LYS A 161 -1.84 -12.40 -19.07
C LYS A 161 -0.32 -12.29 -19.24
N LEU A 162 0.31 -11.55 -18.34
CA LEU A 162 1.74 -11.37 -18.30
C LEU A 162 2.41 -12.46 -17.44
N SER A 163 3.68 -12.28 -17.11
CA SER A 163 4.38 -13.14 -16.14
C SER A 163 3.96 -12.84 -14.69
N PHE A 164 4.36 -13.71 -13.76
CA PHE A 164 4.38 -13.42 -12.32
C PHE A 164 4.98 -12.03 -12.03
N ASP A 165 4.40 -11.33 -11.07
CA ASP A 165 5.10 -10.20 -10.47
C ASP A 165 6.22 -10.74 -9.60
N ARG A 166 7.46 -10.37 -9.90
CA ARG A 166 8.65 -10.95 -9.28
C ARG A 166 9.06 -10.16 -8.03
N THR A 167 8.38 -9.06 -7.74
CA THR A 167 8.70 -8.13 -6.68
C THR A 167 7.94 -8.51 -5.41
N LEU A 168 8.65 -8.79 -4.33
CA LEU A 168 8.05 -9.32 -3.11
C LEU A 168 7.03 -8.34 -2.50
N ASN A 169 7.39 -7.05 -2.43
CA ASN A 169 6.50 -6.01 -1.92
C ASN A 169 5.21 -5.92 -2.74
N HIS A 170 5.25 -6.08 -4.07
CA HIS A 170 4.03 -6.05 -4.88
C HIS A 170 3.08 -7.21 -4.53
N GLN A 171 3.61 -8.42 -4.32
CA GLN A 171 2.81 -9.58 -3.93
C GLN A 171 2.20 -9.39 -2.54
N ILE A 172 2.99 -8.91 -1.57
CA ILE A 172 2.52 -8.61 -0.20
C ILE A 172 1.42 -7.54 -0.24
N LEU A 173 1.66 -6.43 -0.93
CA LEU A 173 0.72 -5.31 -0.99
C LEU A 173 -0.56 -5.65 -1.74
N PHE A 174 -0.49 -6.50 -2.77
CA PHE A 174 -1.68 -6.98 -3.47
C PHE A 174 -2.56 -7.85 -2.57
N ALA A 175 -1.96 -8.80 -1.84
CA ALA A 175 -2.67 -9.58 -0.84
C ALA A 175 -3.24 -8.68 0.27
N ALA A 176 -2.44 -7.75 0.78
CA ALA A 176 -2.83 -6.83 1.85
C ALA A 176 -3.98 -5.90 1.44
N GLY A 177 -3.87 -5.24 0.28
CA GLY A 177 -4.91 -4.36 -0.26
C GLY A 177 -6.23 -5.09 -0.55
N SER A 178 -6.16 -6.39 -0.82
CA SER A 178 -7.34 -7.24 -1.07
C SER A 178 -7.89 -7.92 0.18
N SER A 179 -7.20 -7.84 1.32
CA SER A 179 -7.50 -8.65 2.50
C SER A 179 -8.89 -8.38 3.10
N LYS A 180 -9.40 -7.15 3.02
CA LYS A 180 -10.76 -6.82 3.46
C LYS A 180 -11.85 -7.53 2.64
N LEU A 181 -11.59 -7.90 1.39
CA LEU A 181 -12.53 -8.68 0.58
C LEU A 181 -12.68 -10.13 1.06
N ALA A 182 -11.77 -10.62 1.91
CA ALA A 182 -11.80 -12.01 2.37
C ALA A 182 -13.07 -12.35 3.19
N SER A 183 -13.74 -11.36 3.80
CA SER A 183 -15.03 -11.57 4.45
C SER A 183 -16.20 -11.68 3.47
N GLU A 184 -16.01 -11.21 2.23
CA GLU A 184 -17.03 -11.14 1.18
C GLU A 184 -16.85 -12.21 0.10
N SER A 185 -15.64 -12.78 -0.03
CA SER A 185 -15.30 -13.75 -1.08
C SER A 185 -14.37 -14.86 -0.57
N ASP A 186 -14.90 -16.09 -0.57
CA ASP A 186 -14.13 -17.30 -0.24
C ASP A 186 -12.93 -17.47 -1.17
N ILE A 187 -13.04 -17.11 -2.45
CA ILE A 187 -11.94 -17.21 -3.41
C ILE A 187 -10.79 -16.26 -3.03
N VAL A 188 -11.12 -15.05 -2.57
CA VAL A 188 -10.10 -14.10 -2.08
C VAL A 188 -9.43 -14.66 -0.83
N ALA A 189 -10.23 -15.11 0.15
CA ALA A 189 -9.73 -15.69 1.38
C ALA A 189 -8.79 -16.87 1.11
N ASP A 190 -9.22 -17.85 0.31
CA ASP A 190 -8.44 -19.05 -0.02
C ASP A 190 -7.11 -18.73 -0.69
N ARG A 191 -7.09 -17.76 -1.62
CA ARG A 191 -5.86 -17.36 -2.32
C ARG A 191 -4.90 -16.61 -1.40
N ILE A 192 -5.40 -15.73 -0.52
CA ILE A 192 -4.56 -15.03 0.45
C ILE A 192 -4.01 -16.03 1.48
N THR A 193 -4.81 -16.96 1.99
CA THR A 193 -4.34 -18.04 2.86
C THR A 193 -3.23 -18.85 2.18
N SER A 194 -3.45 -19.27 0.93
CA SER A 194 -2.43 -19.99 0.16
C SER A 194 -1.15 -19.17 -0.05
N PHE A 195 -1.27 -17.85 -0.25
CA PHE A 195 -0.12 -16.96 -0.32
C PHE A 195 0.63 -16.91 1.01
N LEU A 196 -0.07 -16.73 2.13
CA LEU A 196 0.54 -16.70 3.47
C LEU A 196 1.23 -18.03 3.84
N ASP A 197 0.68 -19.17 3.43
CA ASP A 197 1.30 -20.48 3.61
C ASP A 197 2.64 -20.61 2.85
N ARG A 198 2.74 -19.97 1.68
CA ARG A 198 3.93 -19.99 0.83
C ARG A 198 4.91 -18.86 1.11
N LEU A 199 4.46 -17.82 1.78
CA LEU A 199 5.20 -16.59 2.00
C LEU A 199 6.59 -16.82 2.63
N PRO A 200 6.77 -17.64 3.70
CA PRO A 200 8.09 -17.91 4.25
C PRO A 200 9.07 -18.57 3.27
N ALA A 201 8.56 -19.38 2.34
CA ALA A 201 9.39 -20.03 1.32
C ALA A 201 9.74 -19.08 0.17
N ASN A 202 8.95 -18.01 -0.02
CA ASN A 202 9.14 -17.01 -1.07
C ASN A 202 9.92 -15.77 -0.60
N MET A 203 10.12 -15.61 0.70
CA MET A 203 10.88 -14.52 1.31
C MET A 203 12.32 -14.94 1.60
N GLU A 204 13.24 -13.98 1.49
CA GLU A 204 14.60 -14.14 2.01
C GLU A 204 15.04 -12.87 2.72
N LEU A 205 15.74 -13.05 3.83
CA LEU A 205 16.31 -11.96 4.60
C LEU A 205 17.80 -11.79 4.28
N ARG A 206 18.29 -10.59 4.51
CA ARG A 206 19.70 -10.34 4.77
C ARG A 206 20.06 -10.76 6.20
N SER A 207 21.36 -10.76 6.51
CA SER A 207 21.85 -11.12 7.85
C SER A 207 21.41 -10.16 8.95
N ASP A 208 21.08 -8.92 8.59
CA ASP A 208 20.51 -7.88 9.44
C ASP A 208 18.98 -7.94 9.50
N GLY A 209 18.34 -8.94 8.88
CA GLY A 209 16.89 -9.12 8.88
C GLY A 209 16.13 -8.32 7.81
N LEU A 210 16.83 -7.52 7.00
CA LEU A 210 16.22 -6.74 5.92
C LEU A 210 15.61 -7.65 4.83
N LEU A 211 14.39 -7.34 4.39
CA LEU A 211 13.71 -8.10 3.35
C LEU A 211 14.35 -7.89 1.98
N ARG A 212 14.64 -8.99 1.30
CA ARG A 212 15.09 -8.91 -0.09
C ARG A 212 13.93 -8.59 -1.02
N HIS A 213 14.25 -7.82 -2.05
CA HIS A 213 13.22 -7.21 -2.90
C HIS A 213 12.51 -8.19 -3.85
N TYR A 214 13.14 -9.31 -4.24
CA TYR A 214 12.54 -10.27 -5.17
C TYR A 214 11.99 -11.50 -4.44
N VAL A 215 10.88 -12.03 -4.96
CA VAL A 215 10.38 -13.34 -4.53
C VAL A 215 11.38 -14.43 -4.89
N ARG A 216 11.50 -15.43 -4.02
CA ARG A 216 12.41 -16.56 -4.20
C ARG A 216 11.70 -17.91 -3.98
N PRO A 217 10.77 -18.29 -4.86
CA PRO A 217 10.18 -19.63 -4.82
C PRO A 217 11.25 -20.71 -4.93
N SER A 218 10.98 -21.88 -4.35
CA SER A 218 11.89 -23.03 -4.40
C SER A 218 12.28 -23.36 -5.85
N PRO A 219 13.58 -23.61 -6.15
CA PRO A 219 14.02 -23.96 -7.49
C PRO A 219 13.27 -25.16 -8.10
N THR A 220 12.88 -26.12 -7.26
CA THR A 220 12.09 -27.28 -7.73
C THR A 220 10.72 -26.87 -8.25
N ASP A 221 10.07 -25.92 -7.58
CA ASP A 221 8.72 -25.49 -7.92
C ASP A 221 8.75 -24.53 -9.10
N VAL A 222 9.79 -23.70 -9.20
CA VAL A 222 10.06 -22.90 -10.42
C VAL A 222 10.22 -23.81 -11.64
N VAL A 223 11.07 -24.83 -11.55
CA VAL A 223 11.32 -25.74 -12.68
C VAL A 223 10.04 -26.45 -13.09
N LYS A 224 9.26 -27.00 -12.15
CA LYS A 224 7.95 -27.61 -12.44
C LYS A 224 7.01 -26.62 -13.14
N THR A 225 6.94 -25.38 -12.65
CA THR A 225 6.05 -24.35 -13.20
C THR A 225 6.43 -23.99 -14.63
N VAL A 226 7.73 -23.84 -14.91
CA VAL A 226 8.22 -23.56 -16.27
C VAL A 226 7.98 -24.74 -17.21
N PHE A 227 8.08 -25.98 -16.73
CA PHE A 227 7.72 -27.16 -17.52
C PHE A 227 6.21 -27.21 -17.85
N ARG A 228 5.34 -26.77 -16.94
CA ARG A 228 3.89 -26.67 -17.20
C ARG A 228 3.56 -25.56 -18.19
N SER A 229 4.27 -24.43 -18.11
CA SER A 229 4.09 -23.33 -19.06
C SER A 229 5.38 -22.55 -19.27
N SER A 230 5.89 -22.61 -20.50
CA SER A 230 7.16 -21.99 -20.88
C SER A 230 7.18 -20.47 -20.77
N ARG A 231 6.01 -19.82 -20.70
CA ARG A 231 5.92 -18.36 -20.52
C ARG A 231 6.50 -17.88 -19.19
N HIS A 232 6.61 -18.78 -18.20
CA HIS A 232 7.15 -18.47 -16.87
C HIS A 232 8.67 -18.58 -16.78
N TRP A 233 9.38 -18.76 -17.91
CA TRP A 233 10.84 -18.91 -17.94
C TRP A 233 11.60 -17.76 -17.25
N LEU A 234 11.01 -16.56 -17.18
CA LEU A 234 11.57 -15.41 -16.44
C LEU A 234 11.76 -15.69 -14.93
N LEU A 235 11.05 -16.66 -14.35
CA LEU A 235 11.30 -17.11 -12.98
C LEU A 235 12.65 -17.82 -12.83
N LEU A 236 13.15 -18.51 -13.86
CA LEU A 236 14.49 -19.11 -13.81
C LEU A 236 15.58 -18.03 -13.83
N LEU A 237 15.33 -16.91 -14.51
CA LEU A 237 16.23 -15.76 -14.46
C LEU A 237 16.27 -15.14 -13.05
N ASN A 238 15.20 -15.23 -12.26
CA ASN A 238 15.20 -14.70 -10.89
C ASN A 238 16.30 -15.31 -10.04
N GLU A 239 16.55 -16.62 -10.10
CA GLU A 239 17.60 -17.23 -9.28
C GLU A 239 18.98 -16.65 -9.63
N ALA A 240 19.28 -16.47 -10.92
CA ALA A 240 20.55 -15.87 -11.35
C ALA A 240 20.67 -14.38 -10.97
N VAL A 241 19.61 -13.61 -11.22
CA VAL A 241 19.45 -12.20 -10.84
C VAL A 241 19.62 -12.04 -9.33
N PHE A 242 19.00 -12.91 -8.55
CA PHE A 242 19.01 -12.90 -7.09
C PHE A 242 20.42 -13.02 -6.53
N HIS A 243 21.20 -14.00 -6.99
CA HIS A 243 22.59 -14.18 -6.55
C HIS A 243 23.46 -12.98 -6.93
N TYR A 244 23.28 -12.44 -8.14
CA TYR A 244 24.02 -11.27 -8.59
C TYR A 244 23.70 -10.01 -7.76
N TYR A 245 22.41 -9.71 -7.58
CA TYR A 245 21.96 -8.48 -6.92
C TYR A 245 22.06 -8.53 -5.39
N SER A 246 22.12 -9.71 -4.77
CA SER A 246 22.34 -9.87 -3.33
C SER A 246 23.61 -9.17 -2.82
N ARG A 247 24.59 -8.92 -3.71
CA ARG A 247 25.86 -8.25 -3.40
C ARG A 247 25.87 -6.74 -3.70
N SER A 248 24.78 -6.18 -4.22
CA SER A 248 24.72 -4.78 -4.63
C SER A 248 24.34 -3.84 -3.48
N ALA A 249 25.17 -2.83 -3.22
CA ALA A 249 24.88 -1.77 -2.26
C ALA A 249 23.65 -0.94 -2.65
N GLU A 250 23.49 -0.63 -3.94
CA GLU A 250 22.32 0.08 -4.46
C GLU A 250 21.03 -0.73 -4.26
N ARG A 251 21.13 -2.07 -4.31
CA ARG A 251 19.98 -2.92 -4.02
C ARG A 251 19.62 -2.89 -2.54
N ARG A 252 20.61 -2.90 -1.65
CA ARG A 252 20.38 -2.76 -0.21
C ARG A 252 19.66 -1.44 0.10
N LYS A 253 20.03 -0.32 -0.52
CA LYS A 253 19.32 0.97 -0.35
C LYS A 253 17.84 0.87 -0.73
N LYS A 254 17.53 0.21 -1.85
CA LYS A 254 16.14 -0.07 -2.23
C LYS A 254 15.42 -0.92 -1.20
N GLU A 255 16.08 -1.97 -0.71
CA GLU A 255 15.52 -2.88 0.30
C GLU A 255 15.20 -2.13 1.60
N ILE A 256 16.08 -1.21 2.06
CA ILE A 256 15.83 -0.34 3.21
C ILE A 256 14.56 0.49 2.98
N GLY A 257 14.47 1.22 1.88
CA GLY A 257 13.31 2.07 1.60
C GLY A 257 11.98 1.31 1.48
N TYR A 258 12.02 0.08 0.96
CA TYR A 258 10.82 -0.76 0.86
C TYR A 258 10.51 -1.56 2.14
N GLN A 259 11.37 -1.55 3.15
CA GLN A 259 11.10 -2.23 4.41
C GLN A 259 9.81 -1.72 5.09
N PRO A 260 9.58 -0.39 5.27
CA PRO A 260 8.32 0.10 5.82
C PRO A 260 7.11 -0.34 5.00
N VAL A 261 7.24 -0.32 3.67
CA VAL A 261 6.17 -0.72 2.75
C VAL A 261 5.82 -2.22 2.93
N ASN A 262 6.83 -3.07 3.07
CA ASN A 262 6.63 -4.50 3.31
C ASN A 262 5.99 -4.76 4.67
N LEU A 263 6.53 -4.16 5.73
CA LEU A 263 6.04 -4.37 7.10
C LEU A 263 4.60 -3.88 7.26
N LYS A 264 4.25 -2.75 6.64
CA LYS A 264 2.86 -2.29 6.55
C LYS A 264 1.96 -3.35 5.92
N GLY A 265 2.34 -3.89 4.76
CA GLY A 265 1.53 -4.92 4.10
C GLY A 265 1.40 -6.20 4.93
N LEU A 266 2.45 -6.61 5.65
CA LEU A 266 2.38 -7.73 6.60
C LEU A 266 1.47 -7.41 7.80
N ALA A 267 1.50 -6.18 8.30
CA ALA A 267 0.64 -5.73 9.39
C ALA A 267 -0.85 -5.78 8.98
N GLN A 268 -1.18 -5.30 7.78
CA GLN A 268 -2.53 -5.41 7.21
C GLN A 268 -3.02 -6.85 7.15
N LEU A 269 -2.18 -7.75 6.64
CA LEU A 269 -2.48 -9.18 6.59
C LEU A 269 -2.62 -9.79 7.98
N ARG A 270 -1.80 -9.37 8.95
CA ARG A 270 -1.87 -9.82 10.35
C ARG A 270 -3.19 -9.42 11.01
N LEU A 271 -3.66 -8.20 10.77
CA LEU A 271 -4.93 -7.70 11.30
C LEU A 271 -6.13 -8.48 10.73
N GLN A 272 -6.09 -8.84 9.44
CA GLN A 272 -7.19 -9.57 8.80
C GLN A 272 -7.12 -11.10 8.97
N PHE A 273 -5.93 -11.66 9.14
CA PHE A 273 -5.71 -13.10 9.32
C PHE A 273 -4.96 -13.39 10.63
N PRO A 274 -5.48 -13.00 11.81
CA PRO A 274 -4.74 -13.05 13.07
C PRO A 274 -4.45 -14.46 13.56
N GLU A 275 -5.17 -15.48 13.11
CA GLU A 275 -4.93 -16.87 13.55
C GLU A 275 -4.02 -17.65 12.58
N HIS A 276 -3.53 -17.01 11.51
CA HIS A 276 -2.69 -17.70 10.53
C HIS A 276 -1.33 -18.10 11.13
N SER A 277 -0.89 -19.34 10.90
CA SER A 277 0.34 -19.86 11.52
C SER A 277 1.63 -19.16 11.04
N VAL A 278 1.56 -18.48 9.90
CA VAL A 278 2.70 -17.73 9.30
C VAL A 278 3.33 -16.73 10.27
N TRP A 279 2.53 -16.17 11.20
CA TRP A 279 3.02 -15.17 12.15
C TRP A 279 3.96 -15.73 13.22
N SER A 280 3.96 -17.05 13.42
CA SER A 280 4.94 -17.73 14.29
C SER A 280 6.21 -18.15 13.54
N ASN A 281 6.30 -17.88 12.24
CA ASN A 281 7.47 -18.21 11.45
C ASN A 281 8.65 -17.29 11.78
N GLU A 282 9.82 -17.90 12.01
CA GLU A 282 11.04 -17.19 12.42
C GLU A 282 11.50 -16.14 11.38
N THR A 283 11.31 -16.39 10.09
CA THR A 283 11.66 -15.44 9.02
C THR A 283 10.78 -14.20 9.10
N ILE A 284 9.49 -14.37 9.37
CA ILE A 284 8.56 -13.23 9.52
C ILE A 284 8.91 -12.43 10.77
N ARG A 285 9.08 -13.12 11.91
CA ARG A 285 9.44 -12.50 13.18
C ARG A 285 10.75 -11.71 13.08
N THR A 286 11.77 -12.29 12.47
CA THR A 286 13.07 -11.62 12.27
C THR A 286 12.94 -10.37 11.41
N ALA A 287 12.13 -10.39 10.35
CA ALA A 287 11.92 -9.23 9.49
C ALA A 287 11.22 -8.07 10.22
N ILE A 288 10.29 -8.39 11.12
CA ILE A 288 9.56 -7.41 11.95
C ILE A 288 10.51 -6.82 13.01
N GLU A 289 11.33 -7.65 13.64
CA GLU A 289 12.29 -7.22 14.68
C GLU A 289 13.47 -6.40 14.16
N ALA A 290 13.84 -6.58 12.89
CA ALA A 290 14.93 -5.86 12.22
C ALA A 290 14.63 -4.39 11.89
N PHE A 291 13.52 -3.86 12.40
CA PHE A 291 12.99 -2.55 12.10
C PHE A 291 13.76 -1.41 12.82
N ASP A 292 14.31 -0.47 12.04
CA ASP A 292 14.76 0.85 12.48
C ASP A 292 14.22 1.94 11.54
N ALA A 293 13.38 2.84 12.07
CA ALA A 293 12.77 3.93 11.31
C ALA A 293 13.80 4.96 10.83
N ASN A 294 14.85 5.20 11.63
CA ASN A 294 15.86 6.19 11.33
C ASN A 294 16.73 5.81 10.13
N GLU A 295 16.85 4.50 9.83
CA GLU A 295 17.57 4.06 8.62
C GLU A 295 16.80 4.35 7.33
N CYS A 296 15.48 4.64 7.43
CA CYS A 296 14.58 4.76 6.29
C CYS A 296 14.27 6.20 5.87
N THR A 297 14.69 7.21 6.62
CA THR A 297 14.39 8.63 6.33
C THR A 297 15.24 9.19 5.17
N ASP A 298 16.46 8.67 4.99
CA ASP A 298 17.44 9.19 4.01
C ASP A 298 17.49 8.41 2.68
N VAL A 299 16.44 7.68 2.32
CA VAL A 299 16.42 6.84 1.10
C VAL A 299 15.41 7.32 0.05
N SER A 300 15.88 7.45 -1.19
CA SER A 300 15.11 7.86 -2.36
C SER A 300 14.18 6.75 -2.92
N TYR A 301 13.74 5.82 -2.09
CA TYR A 301 13.04 4.61 -2.48
C TYR A 301 11.97 4.25 -1.45
N GLY A 302 10.85 3.68 -1.90
CA GLY A 302 9.85 3.09 -1.02
C GLY A 302 8.84 4.07 -0.44
N SER A 303 8.75 4.16 0.88
CA SER A 303 7.77 5.03 1.57
C SER A 303 8.34 6.42 1.81
N THR A 304 7.56 7.45 1.54
CA THR A 304 7.85 8.84 1.96
C THR A 304 7.37 9.13 3.37
N THR A 305 6.47 8.31 3.90
CA THR A 305 5.99 8.30 5.30
C THR A 305 6.38 6.97 5.96
N PRO A 306 7.67 6.73 6.23
CA PRO A 306 8.11 5.49 6.87
C PRO A 306 7.51 5.34 8.27
N GLY A 307 7.42 6.42 9.06
CA GLY A 307 6.84 6.43 10.40
C GLY A 307 5.42 5.90 10.44
N MET A 308 4.51 6.46 9.63
CA MET A 308 3.12 6.00 9.51
C MET A 308 3.01 4.56 9.00
N SER A 309 3.93 4.12 8.13
CA SER A 309 3.95 2.72 7.68
C SER A 309 4.37 1.76 8.80
N PHE A 310 5.33 2.17 9.61
CA PHE A 310 5.83 1.39 10.73
C PHE A 310 4.90 1.41 11.94
N SER A 311 4.16 2.50 12.17
CA SER A 311 3.20 2.58 13.26
C SER A 311 2.11 1.52 13.11
N LEU A 312 1.69 1.19 11.87
CA LEU A 312 0.79 0.07 11.61
C LEU A 312 1.42 -1.30 11.94
N ALA A 313 2.70 -1.48 11.63
CA ALA A 313 3.42 -2.69 12.02
C ALA A 313 3.55 -2.81 13.54
N GLU A 314 3.87 -1.70 14.22
CA GLU A 314 3.93 -1.66 15.67
C GLU A 314 2.58 -1.99 16.30
N TYR A 315 1.48 -1.43 15.77
CA TYR A 315 0.12 -1.75 16.18
C TYR A 315 -0.21 -3.25 16.03
N ALA A 316 0.11 -3.84 14.88
CA ALA A 316 -0.26 -5.22 14.58
C ALA A 316 0.57 -6.28 15.35
N PHE A 317 1.81 -5.97 15.74
CA PHE A 317 2.75 -6.95 16.31
C PHE A 317 3.15 -6.69 17.77
N SER A 318 3.20 -5.44 18.22
CA SER A 318 3.60 -5.07 19.60
C SER A 318 2.47 -4.42 20.40
N ALA A 319 1.64 -3.62 19.72
CA ALA A 319 0.61 -2.75 20.30
C ALA A 319 1.14 -1.79 21.39
N ASP A 320 2.33 -1.22 21.18
CA ASP A 320 2.94 -0.20 22.06
C ASP A 320 2.48 1.21 21.66
N PRO A 321 1.57 1.86 22.41
CA PRO A 321 1.01 3.16 22.02
C PRO A 321 2.06 4.26 21.92
N ASP A 322 3.02 4.31 22.84
CA ASP A 322 4.03 5.38 22.89
C ASP A 322 4.94 5.33 21.66
N ARG A 323 5.23 4.11 21.18
CA ARG A 323 6.02 3.92 19.96
C ARG A 323 5.19 4.20 18.71
N ILE A 324 3.90 3.85 18.70
CA ILE A 324 2.99 4.14 17.59
C ILE A 324 2.89 5.65 17.37
N THR A 325 2.61 6.42 18.44
CA THR A 325 2.48 7.88 18.34
C THR A 325 3.80 8.52 17.94
N SER A 326 4.92 8.15 18.57
CA SER A 326 6.24 8.68 18.22
C SER A 326 6.62 8.45 16.75
N LEU A 327 6.22 7.32 16.17
CA LEU A 327 6.46 7.05 14.75
C LEU A 327 5.58 7.90 13.82
N ILE A 328 4.35 8.19 14.22
CA ILE A 328 3.46 9.07 13.45
C ILE A 328 3.98 10.50 13.52
N GLU A 329 4.27 10.98 14.73
CA GLU A 329 4.80 12.33 15.00
C GLU A 329 6.09 12.60 14.21
N MET A 330 6.98 11.60 14.09
CA MET A 330 8.19 11.69 13.26
C MET A 330 7.89 12.08 11.81
N ASP A 331 6.83 11.55 11.19
CA ASP A 331 6.46 11.93 9.83
C ASP A 331 5.70 13.26 9.79
N LEU A 332 4.94 13.60 10.85
CA LEU A 332 4.17 14.85 10.90
C LEU A 332 5.05 16.08 11.10
N ASP A 333 6.02 16.02 12.01
CA ASP A 333 6.93 17.12 12.34
C ASP A 333 7.67 17.67 11.10
N ASP A 334 7.98 16.81 10.13
CA ASP A 334 8.74 17.17 8.94
C ASP A 334 7.84 17.52 7.73
N GLN A 335 6.59 17.08 7.71
CA GLN A 335 5.81 17.00 6.45
C GLN A 335 4.44 17.66 6.53
N LEU A 336 3.88 17.89 7.72
CA LEU A 336 2.54 18.46 7.86
C LEU A 336 2.55 19.96 7.56
N ASP A 337 1.71 20.39 6.62
CA ASP A 337 1.37 21.81 6.46
C ASP A 337 0.27 22.18 7.45
N HIS A 338 0.55 23.07 8.41
CA HIS A 338 -0.37 23.39 9.51
C HIS A 338 -1.57 24.26 9.09
N GLU A 339 -1.54 24.88 7.91
CA GLU A 339 -2.68 25.65 7.41
C GLU A 339 -3.73 24.72 6.79
N SER A 340 -3.27 23.73 6.02
CA SER A 340 -4.11 22.79 5.27
C SER A 340 -4.26 21.41 5.93
N TYR A 341 -3.43 21.06 6.91
CA TYR A 341 -3.30 19.71 7.47
C TYR A 341 -3.01 18.65 6.41
N LEU A 342 -2.35 19.03 5.31
CA LEU A 342 -1.94 18.12 4.25
C LEU A 342 -0.46 17.79 4.41
N LEU A 343 -0.10 16.55 4.09
CA LEU A 343 1.31 16.15 4.05
C LEU A 343 1.96 16.69 2.77
N THR A 344 3.14 17.27 2.89
CA THR A 344 3.93 17.89 1.82
C THR A 344 5.29 17.22 1.68
N SER A 345 5.90 17.30 0.50
CA SER A 345 7.24 16.72 0.28
C SER A 345 8.03 17.49 -0.74
N ASP A 346 9.32 17.69 -0.46
CA ASP A 346 10.28 18.22 -1.44
C ASP A 346 10.62 17.23 -2.56
N THR A 347 10.26 15.95 -2.40
CA THR A 347 10.74 14.86 -3.26
C THR A 347 9.66 14.18 -4.10
N VAL A 348 8.40 14.31 -3.71
CA VAL A 348 7.24 13.80 -4.45
C VAL A 348 6.23 14.91 -4.67
N SER A 349 5.26 14.68 -5.55
CA SER A 349 4.11 15.58 -5.67
C SER A 349 3.37 15.65 -4.33
N ASP A 350 3.03 16.86 -3.87
CA ASP A 350 2.25 17.05 -2.64
C ASP A 350 0.96 16.22 -2.67
N PHE A 351 0.30 16.07 -3.82
CA PHE A 351 -0.88 15.23 -3.94
C PHE A 351 -0.66 13.74 -3.62
N ASP A 352 0.51 13.16 -3.93
CA ASP A 352 0.83 11.79 -3.52
C ASP A 352 1.12 11.72 -2.03
N GLN A 353 1.85 12.72 -1.55
CA GLN A 353 2.26 12.80 -0.17
C GLN A 353 1.03 12.94 0.74
N SER A 354 0.17 13.90 0.47
CA SER A 354 -1.05 14.16 1.24
C SER A 354 -1.98 12.94 1.27
N ALA A 355 -2.09 12.21 0.15
CA ALA A 355 -2.91 11.02 0.07
C ALA A 355 -2.40 9.86 0.97
N SER A 356 -1.13 9.90 1.39
CA SER A 356 -0.55 8.92 2.31
C SER A 356 -1.14 8.99 3.72
N ILE A 357 -1.92 10.03 4.07
CA ILE A 357 -2.66 10.09 5.33
C ILE A 357 -3.63 8.89 5.49
N SER A 358 -4.09 8.32 4.38
CA SER A 358 -4.91 7.09 4.35
C SER A 358 -4.25 5.84 4.96
N LEU A 359 -2.97 5.92 5.32
CA LEU A 359 -2.27 4.90 6.10
C LEU A 359 -2.75 4.86 7.56
N LEU A 360 -3.19 5.98 8.11
CA LEU A 360 -3.62 6.08 9.51
C LEU A 360 -5.02 5.51 9.76
N VAL A 361 -5.82 5.31 8.69
CA VAL A 361 -7.20 4.79 8.73
C VAL A 361 -7.31 3.38 9.36
N GLU A 362 -6.22 2.63 9.44
CA GLU A 362 -6.21 1.28 10.04
C GLU A 362 -5.69 1.26 11.48
N LEU A 363 -5.33 2.43 12.02
CA LEU A 363 -4.93 2.60 13.40
C LEU A 363 -6.15 3.00 14.26
N PRO A 364 -6.20 2.59 15.54
CA PRO A 364 -7.18 3.14 16.45
C PRO A 364 -6.88 4.61 16.76
N GLU A 365 -7.84 5.28 17.42
CA GLU A 365 -7.68 6.66 17.84
C GLU A 365 -6.55 6.80 18.89
N TYR A 366 -5.53 7.56 18.52
CA TYR A 366 -4.45 7.99 19.41
C TYR A 366 -4.33 9.52 19.38
N ASP A 367 -3.88 10.09 20.49
CA ASP A 367 -3.43 11.48 20.55
C ASP A 367 -2.03 11.58 19.91
N VAL A 368 -1.84 12.57 19.04
CA VAL A 368 -0.57 12.86 18.38
C VAL A 368 -0.24 14.35 18.48
N CYS A 369 1.02 14.66 18.71
CA CYS A 369 1.56 16.01 18.63
C CYS A 369 1.80 16.37 17.17
N VAL A 370 1.24 17.48 16.69
CA VAL A 370 1.43 17.92 15.29
C VAL A 370 2.50 19.00 15.13
N GLY A 371 3.24 19.35 16.18
CA GLY A 371 4.25 20.42 16.13
C GLY A 371 3.65 21.84 16.12
N PRO A 372 4.49 22.89 16.20
CA PRO A 372 4.10 24.29 16.01
C PRO A 372 3.94 24.69 14.54
#